data_AF-A0A9D1YUH6-F1
#
_entry.id   AF-A0A9D1YUH6-F1
#
_cell.length_a   1.000
_cell.length_b   1.000
_cell.length_c   1.000
_cell.angle_alpha   90.00
_cell.angle_beta   90.00
_cell.angle_gamma   90.00
#
_symmetry.space_group_name_H-M   'P 1'
#
loop_
_entity.id
_entity.type
_entity.pdbx_description
1 polymer ?
#
loop_
_entity_poly.entity_id
_entity_poly.type
_entity_poly.pdbx_seq_one_letter_code
_entity_poly.pdbx_strand_id
1 'polypeptide(L)' 'WKEKMYRPRKILQVVGHTPVDKISRSQNVISCDTFSTYRDGRPIGTREFLLINTLTWEFRGIAAEI' A
#
# COMPACT_ATOMS: atom_id res chain seq x y z
N TRP A 1 19.80 -15.53 8.59
CA TRP A 1 18.73 -14.93 9.41
C TRP A 1 17.52 -14.71 8.54
N LYS A 2 16.37 -15.36 8.82
CA LYS A 2 15.12 -14.98 8.14
C LYS A 2 14.63 -13.71 8.81
N GLU A 3 14.65 -12.60 8.08
CA GLU A 3 14.02 -11.36 8.53
C GLU A 3 12.54 -11.66 8.81
N LYS A 4 12.07 -11.27 9.98
CA LYS A 4 10.68 -11.44 10.41
C LYS A 4 10.04 -10.07 10.49
N MET A 5 8.80 -9.97 10.02
CA MET A 5 7.98 -8.78 10.21
C MET A 5 7.86 -8.43 11.71
N TYR A 6 7.84 -7.14 12.03
CA TYR A 6 7.70 -6.70 13.43
C TYR A 6 6.28 -6.95 13.92
N ARG A 7 6.14 -7.76 14.98
CA ARG A 7 4.86 -8.09 15.64
C ARG A 7 3.67 -8.36 14.68
N PRO A 8 3.77 -9.32 13.73
CA PRO A 8 2.83 -9.47 12.62
C PRO A 8 1.42 -9.89 13.02
N ARG A 9 1.24 -10.35 14.28
CA ARG A 9 -0.06 -10.71 14.86
C ARG A 9 -0.66 -9.61 15.75
N LYS A 10 0.03 -8.48 15.94
CA LYS A 10 -0.40 -7.38 16.82
C LYS A 10 -0.56 -6.06 16.09
N ILE A 11 0.15 -5.86 14.97
CA ILE A 11 0.10 -4.62 14.21
C ILE A 11 -0.16 -4.89 12.73
N LEU A 12 -0.94 -4.01 12.13
CA LEU A 12 -1.01 -3.85 10.69
C LEU A 12 0.18 -2.98 10.25
N GLN A 13 0.88 -3.39 9.21
CA GLN A 13 2.06 -2.70 8.67
C GLN A 13 1.70 -2.09 7.32
N VAL A 14 1.78 -0.77 7.21
CA VAL A 14 1.59 -0.02 5.98
C VAL A 14 2.96 0.25 5.38
N VAL A 15 3.21 -0.24 4.17
CA VAL A 15 4.54 -0.23 3.54
C VAL A 15 4.45 0.41 2.15
N GLY A 16 5.22 1.46 1.95
CA GLY A 16 5.52 2.01 0.63
C GLY A 16 6.75 1.33 0.05
N HIS A 17 6.54 0.36 -0.84
CA HIS A 17 7.60 -0.18 -1.69
C HIS A 17 7.20 0.06 -3.14
N THR A 18 8.18 0.35 -3.99
CA THR A 18 7.98 0.63 -5.41
C THR A 18 8.69 -0.44 -6.24
N PRO A 19 8.10 -0.94 -7.35
CA PRO A 19 6.78 -0.57 -7.88
C PRO A 19 5.62 -1.42 -7.33
N VAL A 20 4.47 -0.79 -7.10
CA VAL A 20 3.21 -1.47 -6.77
C VAL A 20 2.11 -1.03 -7.75
N ASP A 21 1.38 -1.99 -8.28
CA ASP A 21 0.31 -1.80 -9.27
C ASP A 21 -0.99 -1.27 -8.63
N LYS A 22 -1.31 -1.70 -7.41
CA LYS A 22 -2.49 -1.24 -6.68
C LYS A 22 -2.31 -1.39 -5.17
N ILE A 23 -3.07 -0.61 -4.42
CA ILE A 23 -3.15 -0.81 -2.97
C ILE A 23 -3.69 -2.22 -2.72
N SER A 24 -2.94 -3.03 -1.98
CA SER A 24 -3.29 -4.41 -1.72
C SER A 24 -2.88 -4.83 -0.33
N ARG A 25 -3.59 -5.83 0.21
CA ARG A 25 -3.30 -6.42 1.52
C ARG A 25 -2.92 -7.87 1.37
N SER A 26 -1.78 -8.23 1.97
CA SER A 26 -1.38 -9.62 2.19
C SER A 26 -1.13 -9.82 3.68
N GLN A 27 -1.90 -10.70 4.31
CA GLN A 27 -1.86 -10.93 5.75
C GLN A 27 -2.04 -9.62 6.56
N ASN A 28 -1.00 -9.21 7.29
CA ASN A 28 -0.97 -8.01 8.12
C ASN A 28 -0.21 -6.84 7.46
N VAL A 29 0.01 -6.90 6.14
CA VAL A 29 0.76 -5.87 5.39
C VAL A 29 -0.14 -5.26 4.32
N ILE A 30 -0.18 -3.93 4.27
CA ILE A 30 -0.75 -3.17 3.15
C ILE A 30 0.39 -2.56 2.36
N SER A 31 0.46 -2.88 1.07
CA SER A 31 1.34 -2.21 0.10
C SER A 31 0.59 -1.05 -0.54
N CYS A 32 1.14 0.16 -0.51
CA CYS A 32 0.38 1.37 -0.87
C CYS A 32 1.08 2.40 -1.78
N ASP A 33 2.36 2.23 -2.12
CA ASP A 33 3.07 3.19 -2.97
C ASP A 33 2.78 2.93 -4.46
N THR A 34 1.65 3.48 -4.93
CA THR A 34 1.10 3.23 -6.29
C THR A 34 1.41 4.34 -7.30
N PHE A 35 2.37 5.22 -7.02
CA PHE A 35 2.66 6.41 -7.83
C PHE A 35 3.85 6.24 -8.79
N SER A 36 4.42 5.04 -8.88
CA SER A 36 5.54 4.76 -9.77
C SER A 36 5.13 4.88 -11.25
N THR A 37 6.09 5.29 -12.08
CA THR A 37 5.94 5.41 -13.53
C THR A 37 7.01 4.62 -14.27
N TYR A 38 6.68 4.18 -15.49
CA TYR A 38 7.69 3.74 -16.45
C TYR A 38 8.52 4.93 -16.93
N ARG A 39 9.65 4.66 -17.58
CA ARG A 39 10.54 5.70 -18.14
C ARG A 39 9.81 6.65 -19.09
N ASP A 40 8.79 6.16 -19.79
CA ASP A 40 7.96 6.94 -20.72
C ASP A 40 6.82 7.72 -20.04
N GLY A 41 6.77 7.73 -18.71
CA GLY A 41 5.75 8.44 -17.93
C GLY A 41 4.42 7.70 -17.79
N ARG A 42 4.24 6.53 -18.42
CA ARG A 42 3.03 5.73 -18.19
C ARG A 42 2.95 5.29 -16.72
N PRO A 43 1.78 5.40 -16.07
CA PRO A 43 1.62 4.95 -14.69
C PRO A 43 1.78 3.43 -14.60
N ILE A 44 2.48 2.97 -13.57
CA ILE A 44 2.54 1.55 -13.21
C ILE A 44 1.37 1.21 -12.28
N GLY A 45 1.07 2.08 -11.32
CA GLY A 45 0.03 1.87 -10.32
C GLY A 45 -1.23 2.71 -10.50
N THR A 46 -2.20 2.49 -9.61
CA THR A 46 -3.50 3.18 -9.62
C THR A 46 -3.44 4.66 -9.24
N ARG A 47 -2.31 5.16 -8.68
CA ARG A 47 -2.15 6.55 -8.21
C ARG A 47 -3.20 6.94 -7.15
N GLU A 48 -3.61 5.97 -6.35
CA GLU A 48 -4.55 6.14 -5.26
C GLU A 48 -3.81 6.32 -3.93
N PHE A 49 -4.38 7.14 -3.05
CA PHE A 49 -3.94 7.24 -1.67
C PHE A 49 -4.62 6.15 -0.83
N LEU A 50 -3.89 5.61 0.14
CA LEU A 50 -4.46 4.70 1.12
C LEU A 50 -5.33 5.47 2.11
N LEU A 51 -6.63 5.18 2.12
CA LEU A 51 -7.53 5.53 3.22
C LEU A 51 -7.77 4.27 4.07
N ILE A 52 -7.48 4.38 5.37
CA ILE A 52 -7.62 3.26 6.31
C ILE A 52 -8.40 3.67 7.55
N ASN A 53 -9.35 2.82 7.95
CA ASN A 53 -10.01 2.91 9.24
C ASN A 53 -9.11 2.30 10.32
N THR A 54 -8.70 3.09 11.31
CA THR A 54 -7.75 2.65 12.35
C THR A 54 -8.37 1.73 13.41
N LEU A 55 -9.70 1.66 13.49
CA LEU A 55 -10.44 0.77 14.38
C LEU A 55 -10.74 -0.59 13.73
N THR A 56 -11.23 -0.60 12.48
CA THR A 56 -11.62 -1.83 11.78
C THR A 56 -10.52 -2.42 10.90
N TRP A 57 -9.50 -1.61 10.56
CA TRP A 57 -8.44 -1.94 9.58
C TRP A 57 -8.96 -2.25 8.18
N GLU A 58 -10.18 -1.82 7.87
CA GLU A 58 -10.68 -1.76 6.51
C GLU A 58 -9.99 -0.62 5.76
N PHE A 59 -9.72 -0.84 4.48
CA PHE A 59 -9.01 0.12 3.65
C PHE A 59 -9.64 0.23 2.27
N ARG A 60 -9.42 1.37 1.62
CA ARG A 60 -9.73 1.59 0.21
C ARG A 60 -8.73 2.57 -0.41
N GLY A 61 -8.58 2.49 -1.73
CA GLY A 61 -7.95 3.55 -2.49
C GLY A 61 -8.88 4.76 -2.62
N ILE A 62 -8.31 5.97 -2.56
CA ILE A 62 -8.99 7.21 -2.92
C ILE A 62 -8.17 7.96 -3.95
N ALA A 63 -8.83 8.47 -4.99
CA ALA A 63 -8.21 9.41 -5.92
C ALA A 63 -8.08 10.79 -5.26
N ALA A 64 -7.10 11.59 -5.70
CA ALA A 64 -7.10 13.02 -5.37
C ALA A 64 -8.32 13.69 -6.01
N GLU A 65 -9.10 14.41 -5.20
CA GLU A 65 -10.08 15.37 -5.70
C GLU A 65 -9.33 16.64 -6.13
N ILE A 66 -9.63 17.14 -7.33
CA ILE A 66 -9.09 18.38 -7.90
C ILE A 66 -10.11 19.50 -7.72
#